data_AF-A0A850TC40-F1
#
_entry.id   AF-A0A850TC40-F1
#
_cell.length_a   1.000
_cell.length_b   1.000
_cell.length_c   1.000
_cell.angle_alpha   90.00
_cell.angle_beta   90.00
_cell.angle_gamma   90.00
#
_symmetry.space_group_name_H-M   'P 1'
#
loop_
_entity.id
_entity.type
_entity.pdbx_description
1 polymer ?
#
loop_
_entity_poly.entity_id
_entity_poly.type
_entity_poly.pdbx_seq_one_letter_code
_entity_poly.pdbx_strand_id
1 'polypeptide(L)'
;MTTEIFEVKQAIENLNDLTEAHINAFDNQALPDIDNQTASRTRAFSKIKESVDKLMQEMGEVEKEDTIREIQEEIVPAVKELMSQNIRLESKIREHKSQLEASMKRLNSGRKAINGYGATALIGQQFNKVIATTN
;
A
#
# COMPACT_ATOMS: atom_id res chain seq x y z
N MET A 1 25.36 -21.41 9.77
CA MET A 1 24.93 -20.12 9.24
C MET A 1 26.11 -19.19 9.19
N THR A 2 26.56 -18.81 7.99
CA THR A 2 27.57 -17.76 7.82
C THR A 2 27.01 -16.39 8.23
N THR A 3 27.87 -15.44 8.55
CA THR A 3 27.46 -14.09 8.99
C THR A 3 26.68 -13.38 7.88
N GLU A 4 27.05 -13.59 6.63
CA GLU A 4 26.49 -12.94 5.45
C GLU A 4 25.12 -13.50 5.10
N ILE A 5 24.94 -14.83 5.21
CA ILE A 5 23.63 -15.46 5.07
C ILE A 5 22.68 -14.96 6.16
N PHE A 6 23.19 -14.81 7.39
CA PHE A 6 22.42 -14.22 8.47
C PHE A 6 22.04 -12.76 8.18
N GLU A 7 22.96 -11.93 7.65
CA GLU A 7 22.67 -10.54 7.25
C GLU A 7 21.61 -10.45 6.16
N VAL A 8 21.64 -11.35 5.16
CA VAL A 8 20.61 -11.41 4.11
C VAL A 8 19.27 -11.83 4.70
N LYS A 9 19.23 -12.88 5.52
CA LYS A 9 18.02 -13.36 6.18
C LYS A 9 17.38 -12.26 7.03
N GLN A 10 18.16 -11.61 7.87
CA GLN A 10 17.69 -10.53 8.73
C GLN A 10 17.15 -9.34 7.92
N ALA A 11 17.79 -9.01 6.78
CA ALA A 11 17.31 -7.95 5.91
C ALA A 11 15.94 -8.30 5.26
N ILE A 12 15.75 -9.57 4.89
CA ILE A 12 14.47 -10.07 4.36
C ILE A 12 13.38 -10.04 5.45
N GLU A 13 13.68 -10.55 6.65
CA GLU A 13 12.76 -10.54 7.79
C GLU A 13 12.32 -9.11 8.15
N ASN A 14 13.26 -8.17 8.18
CA ASN A 14 12.94 -6.76 8.43
C ASN A 14 11.98 -6.17 7.38
N LEU A 15 12.13 -6.56 6.11
CA LEU A 15 11.20 -6.12 5.06
C LEU A 15 9.84 -6.83 5.17
N ASN A 16 9.81 -8.10 5.58
CA ASN A 16 8.57 -8.83 5.84
C ASN A 16 7.78 -8.18 6.98
N ASP A 17 8.41 -7.94 8.13
CA ASP A 17 7.76 -7.29 9.28
C ASP A 17 7.21 -5.90 8.91
N LEU A 18 8.00 -5.13 8.16
CA LEU A 18 7.58 -3.83 7.65
C LEU A 18 6.39 -3.94 6.69
N THR A 19 6.39 -4.95 5.83
CA THR A 19 5.31 -5.19 4.86
C THR A 19 4.03 -5.61 5.56
N GLU A 20 4.10 -6.50 6.55
CA GLU A 20 2.95 -6.89 7.36
C GLU A 20 2.40 -5.70 8.17
N ALA A 21 3.26 -4.87 8.75
CA ALA A 21 2.84 -3.63 9.41
C ALA A 21 2.10 -2.67 8.45
N HIS A 22 2.57 -2.55 7.21
CA HIS A 22 1.90 -1.75 6.19
C HIS A 22 0.57 -2.35 5.74
N ILE A 23 0.47 -3.67 5.60
CA ILE A 23 -0.80 -4.37 5.34
C ILE A 23 -1.80 -4.06 6.47
N ASN A 24 -1.38 -4.20 7.72
CA ASN A 24 -2.21 -3.92 8.89
C ASN A 24 -2.64 -2.45 8.97
N ALA A 25 -1.86 -1.52 8.42
CA ALA A 25 -2.27 -0.11 8.36
C ALA A 25 -3.51 0.09 7.48
N PHE A 26 -3.70 -0.68 6.40
CA PHE A 26 -4.92 -0.60 5.58
C PHE A 26 -6.18 -1.05 6.34
N ASP A 27 -6.02 -1.96 7.30
CA ASP A 27 -7.15 -2.44 8.10
C ASP A 27 -7.50 -1.51 9.27
N ASN A 28 -6.52 -0.75 9.78
CA ASN A 28 -6.66 0.07 10.98
C ASN A 28 -6.75 1.58 10.70
N GLN A 29 -6.37 2.05 9.51
CA GLN A 29 -6.32 3.47 9.16
C GLN A 29 -7.22 3.78 7.97
N ALA A 30 -7.99 4.86 8.06
CA ALA A 30 -8.85 5.28 6.96
C ALA A 30 -8.05 5.68 5.70
N LEU A 31 -6.89 6.30 5.89
CA LEU A 31 -5.95 6.74 4.84
C LEU A 31 -4.52 6.49 5.31
N PRO A 32 -3.94 5.31 5.00
CA PRO A 32 -2.54 5.04 5.28
C PRO A 32 -1.61 5.95 4.47
N ASP A 33 -0.49 6.34 5.07
CA ASP A 33 0.53 7.19 4.42
C ASP A 33 1.37 6.37 3.42
N ILE A 34 0.86 6.26 2.19
CA ILE A 34 1.47 5.44 1.13
C ILE A 34 2.89 5.90 0.77
N ASP A 35 3.16 7.20 0.83
CA ASP A 35 4.46 7.76 0.45
C ASP A 35 5.52 7.36 1.46
N ASN A 36 5.24 7.54 2.75
CA ASN A 36 6.16 7.12 3.81
C ASN A 36 6.34 5.60 3.85
N GLN A 37 5.27 4.83 3.66
CA GLN A 37 5.35 3.38 3.58
C GLN A 37 6.21 2.92 2.41
N THR A 38 6.06 3.56 1.24
CA THR A 38 6.86 3.26 0.05
C THR A 38 8.33 3.59 0.28
N ALA A 39 8.63 4.79 0.78
CA ALA A 39 10.00 5.19 1.10
C ALA A 39 10.67 4.22 2.10
N SER A 40 9.94 3.78 3.12
CA SER A 40 10.42 2.83 4.12
C SER A 40 10.72 1.45 3.51
N ARG A 41 9.81 0.93 2.67
CA ARG A 41 10.03 -0.34 1.95
C ARG A 41 11.22 -0.25 0.98
N THR A 42 11.36 0.86 0.25
CA THR A 42 12.50 1.07 -0.65
C THR A 42 13.82 1.02 0.10
N ARG A 43 13.92 1.69 1.27
CA ARG A 43 15.13 1.63 2.10
C ARG A 43 15.43 0.22 2.60
N ALA A 44 14.42 -0.51 3.05
CA ALA A 44 14.58 -1.89 3.50
C ALA A 44 15.01 -2.82 2.35
N PHE A 45 14.45 -2.65 1.15
CA PHE A 45 14.87 -3.38 -0.04
C PHE A 45 16.32 -3.07 -0.46
N SER A 46 16.74 -1.81 -0.37
CA SER A 46 18.14 -1.43 -0.61
C SER A 46 19.10 -2.18 0.32
N LYS A 47 18.74 -2.39 1.59
CA LYS A 47 19.53 -3.19 2.53
C LYS A 47 19.63 -4.65 2.13
N ILE A 48 18.54 -5.26 1.64
CA ILE A 48 18.58 -6.63 1.10
C ILE A 48 19.59 -6.70 -0.05
N LYS A 49 19.53 -5.74 -0.97
CA LYS A 49 20.47 -5.68 -2.10
C LYS A 49 21.91 -5.57 -1.62
N GLU A 50 22.20 -4.67 -0.69
CA GLU A 50 23.54 -4.52 -0.10
C GLU A 50 24.03 -5.82 0.55
N SER A 51 23.20 -6.49 1.35
CA SER A 51 23.56 -7.76 1.99
C SER A 51 23.80 -8.88 0.96
N VAL A 52 23.00 -8.95 -0.10
CA VAL A 52 23.18 -9.92 -1.19
C VAL A 52 24.46 -9.63 -1.98
N ASP A 53 24.73 -8.35 -2.30
CA ASP A 53 25.94 -7.96 -3.01
C ASP A 53 27.20 -8.35 -2.21
N LYS A 54 27.19 -8.19 -0.88
CA LYS A 54 28.26 -8.68 0.01
C LYS A 54 28.39 -10.21 -0.03
N LEU A 55 27.28 -10.93 0.14
CA LEU A 55 27.26 -12.40 0.11
C LEU A 55 27.86 -12.93 -1.20
N MET A 56 27.51 -12.32 -2.33
CA MET A 56 28.02 -12.69 -3.65
C MET A 56 29.52 -12.41 -3.82
N GLN A 57 30.06 -11.36 -3.20
CA GLN A 57 31.49 -11.07 -3.24
C GLN A 57 32.29 -12.14 -2.47
N GLU A 58 31.78 -12.59 -1.32
CA GLU A 58 32.45 -13.58 -0.48
C GLU A 58 32.34 -15.02 -1.02
N MET A 59 31.21 -15.33 -1.69
CA MET A 59 31.04 -16.61 -2.37
C MET A 59 32.04 -16.84 -3.51
N GLY A 60 32.64 -15.77 -4.07
CA GLY A 60 33.62 -15.86 -5.14
C GLY A 60 34.94 -16.56 -4.76
N GLU A 61 35.21 -16.77 -3.47
CA GLU A 61 36.51 -17.26 -3.00
C GLU A 61 36.56 -18.78 -2.69
N VAL A 62 35.50 -19.41 -2.17
CA VAL A 62 35.32 -20.89 -2.10
C VAL A 62 33.84 -21.21 -1.85
N GLU A 63 33.13 -21.78 -2.84
CA GLU A 63 31.77 -22.31 -2.61
C GLU A 63 31.83 -23.63 -1.82
N LYS A 64 31.40 -23.59 -0.56
CA LYS A 64 31.21 -24.80 0.25
C LYS A 64 29.78 -25.31 0.07
N GLU A 65 29.61 -26.63 -0.01
CA GLU A 65 28.30 -27.30 -0.12
C GLU A 65 27.32 -26.85 0.98
N ASP A 66 27.82 -26.57 2.18
CA ASP A 66 27.04 -26.03 3.30
C ASP A 66 26.44 -24.64 3.00
N THR A 67 27.15 -23.76 2.28
CA THR A 67 26.67 -22.42 1.91
C THR A 67 25.48 -22.51 0.94
N ILE A 68 25.56 -23.41 -0.04
CA ILE A 68 24.48 -23.64 -1.01
C ILE A 68 23.24 -24.18 -0.30
N ARG A 69 23.42 -25.14 0.61
CA ARG A 69 22.31 -25.68 1.41
C ARG A 69 21.65 -24.59 2.26
N GLU A 70 22.42 -23.76 2.96
CA GLU A 70 21.88 -22.69 3.80
C GLU A 70 21.08 -21.66 2.97
N ILE A 71 21.54 -21.30 1.77
CA ILE A 71 20.77 -20.43 0.86
C ILE A 71 19.42 -21.07 0.48
N GLN A 72 19.43 -22.36 0.15
CA GLN A 72 18.22 -23.09 -0.25
C GLN A 72 17.23 -23.29 0.90
N GLU A 73 17.71 -23.52 2.12
CA GLU A 73 16.89 -23.81 3.29
C GLU A 73 16.37 -22.55 3.99
N GLU A 74 17.14 -21.45 3.98
CA GLU A 74 16.81 -20.25 4.76
C GLU A 74 16.40 -19.06 3.88
N ILE A 75 17.17 -18.75 2.83
CA ILE A 75 16.96 -17.54 2.03
C ILE A 75 15.82 -17.74 1.03
N VAL A 76 15.81 -18.86 0.30
CA VAL A 76 14.79 -19.12 -0.73
C VAL A 76 13.36 -19.12 -0.15
N PRO A 77 13.08 -19.77 0.99
CA PRO A 77 11.76 -19.71 1.61
C PRO A 77 11.39 -18.29 2.06
N ALA A 78 12.33 -17.56 2.68
CA ALA A 78 12.09 -16.19 3.13
C ALA A 78 11.75 -15.24 1.96
N VAL A 79 12.42 -15.39 0.81
CA VAL A 79 12.09 -14.63 -0.41
C VAL A 79 10.70 -15.00 -0.94
N LYS A 80 10.33 -16.28 -0.94
CA LYS A 80 8.99 -16.72 -1.36
C LYS A 80 7.89 -16.13 -0.47
N GLU A 81 8.12 -16.08 0.83
CA GLU A 81 7.20 -15.43 1.77
C GLU A 81 7.06 -13.94 1.46
N LEU A 82 8.18 -13.24 1.26
CA LEU A 82 8.19 -11.83 0.90
C LEU A 82 7.40 -11.56 -0.40
N MET A 83 7.54 -12.43 -1.41
CA MET A 83 6.75 -12.33 -2.64
C MET A 83 5.25 -12.48 -2.37
N SER A 84 4.87 -13.44 -1.52
CA SER A 84 3.47 -13.65 -1.11
C SER A 84 2.91 -12.43 -0.38
N GLN A 85 3.67 -11.85 0.54
CA GLN A 85 3.27 -10.63 1.26
C GLN A 85 3.11 -9.43 0.32
N ASN A 86 4.00 -9.27 -0.67
CA ASN A 86 3.86 -8.22 -1.68
C ASN A 86 2.57 -8.36 -2.50
N ILE A 87 2.21 -9.57 -2.92
CA ILE A 87 0.94 -9.82 -3.62
C ILE A 87 -0.25 -9.42 -2.73
N ARG A 88 -0.20 -9.76 -1.44
CA ARG A 88 -1.24 -9.39 -0.47
C ARG A 88 -1.34 -7.87 -0.30
N LEU A 89 -0.21 -7.17 -0.19
CA LEU A 89 -0.16 -5.71 -0.09
C LEU A 89 -0.72 -5.04 -1.34
N GLU A 90 -0.34 -5.50 -2.54
CA GLU A 90 -0.88 -4.99 -3.81
C GLU A 90 -2.40 -5.13 -3.88
N SER A 91 -2.92 -6.28 -3.42
CA SER A 91 -4.36 -6.51 -3.35
C SER A 91 -5.05 -5.49 -2.44
N LYS A 92 -4.50 -5.26 -1.24
CA LYS A 92 -5.01 -4.25 -0.29
C LYS A 92 -4.99 -2.84 -0.85
N ILE A 93 -3.90 -2.43 -1.50
CA ILE A 93 -3.80 -1.12 -2.16
C ILE A 93 -4.89 -0.97 -3.23
N ARG A 94 -5.09 -2.00 -4.06
CA ARG A 94 -6.10 -1.99 -5.13
C ARG A 94 -7.52 -1.90 -4.57
N GLU A 95 -7.80 -2.66 -3.51
CA GLU A 95 -9.09 -2.62 -2.81
C GLU A 95 -9.36 -1.21 -2.26
N HIS A 96 -8.40 -0.64 -1.53
CA HIS A 96 -8.54 0.69 -0.93
C HIS A 96 -8.75 1.78 -1.98
N LYS A 97 -8.01 1.71 -3.09
CA LYS A 97 -8.19 2.60 -4.24
C LYS A 97 -9.61 2.53 -4.81
N SER A 98 -10.13 1.32 -5.00
CA SER A 98 -11.49 1.10 -5.52
C SER A 98 -12.55 1.68 -4.57
N GLN A 99 -12.40 1.47 -3.27
CA GLN A 99 -13.29 2.02 -2.24
C GLN A 99 -13.25 3.56 -2.23
N LEU A 100 -12.07 4.16 -2.36
CA LEU A 100 -11.90 5.60 -2.44
C LEU A 100 -12.60 6.18 -3.68
N GLU A 101 -12.38 5.57 -4.85
CA GLU A 101 -13.04 5.98 -6.11
C GLU A 101 -14.58 5.90 -6.01
N ALA A 102 -15.11 4.83 -5.41
CA ALA A 102 -16.55 4.68 -5.19
C ALA A 102 -17.08 5.77 -4.24
N SER A 103 -16.35 6.07 -3.18
CA SER A 103 -16.70 7.11 -2.21
C SER A 103 -16.70 8.50 -2.84
N MET A 104 -15.69 8.82 -3.66
CA MET A 104 -15.61 10.08 -4.41
C MET A 104 -16.77 10.22 -5.41
N LYS A 105 -17.13 9.13 -6.12
CA LYS A 105 -18.30 9.13 -7.01
C LYS A 105 -19.60 9.43 -6.25
N ARG A 106 -19.80 8.81 -5.09
CA ARG A 106 -20.97 9.06 -4.22
C ARG A 106 -21.02 10.51 -3.75
N LEU A 107 -19.90 11.07 -3.29
CA LEU A 107 -19.80 12.48 -2.89
C LEU A 107 -20.12 13.42 -4.04
N ASN A 108 -19.61 13.16 -5.25
CA ASN A 108 -19.91 13.98 -6.41
C ASN A 108 -21.40 13.93 -6.80
N SER A 109 -22.02 12.75 -6.74
CA SER A 109 -23.46 12.59 -6.96
C SER A 109 -24.29 13.33 -5.89
N GLY A 110 -23.91 13.22 -4.61
CA GLY A 110 -24.55 13.96 -3.52
C GLY A 110 -24.45 15.48 -3.70
N ARG A 111 -23.26 15.98 -4.09
CA ARG A 111 -23.05 17.39 -4.42
C ARG A 111 -23.95 17.86 -5.57
N LYS A 112 -24.09 17.06 -6.64
CA LYS A 112 -25.00 17.35 -7.74
C LYS A 112 -26.46 17.41 -7.30
N ALA A 113 -26.90 16.48 -6.44
CA ALA A 113 -28.24 16.47 -5.90
C ALA A 113 -28.52 17.74 -5.06
N ILE A 114 -27.64 18.09 -4.12
CA ILE A 114 -27.76 19.29 -3.29
C ILE A 114 -27.85 20.55 -4.16
N ASN A 115 -26.97 20.68 -5.16
CA ASN A 115 -27.00 21.81 -6.08
C ASN A 115 -28.28 21.86 -6.93
N GLY A 116 -28.81 20.70 -7.34
CA GLY A 116 -30.08 20.61 -8.06
C GLY A 116 -31.28 21.06 -7.21
N TYR A 117 -31.32 20.67 -5.94
CA TYR A 117 -32.34 21.13 -4.98
C TYR A 117 -32.19 22.62 -4.64
N GLY A 118 -30.96 23.11 -4.45
CA GLY A 118 -30.69 24.54 -4.23
C GLY A 118 -31.10 25.42 -5.41
N ALA A 119 -30.86 24.96 -6.64
CA ALA A 119 -31.30 25.66 -7.85
C ALA A 119 -32.83 25.67 -8.00
N THR A 120 -33.51 24.57 -7.67
CA THR A 120 -34.98 24.51 -7.72
C THR A 120 -35.65 25.30 -6.58
N ALA A 121 -35.04 25.38 -5.39
CA ALA A 121 -35.51 26.22 -4.29
C ALA A 121 -35.43 27.72 -4.61
N LEU A 122 -34.39 28.16 -5.33
CA LEU A 122 -34.26 29.55 -5.79
C LEU A 122 -35.26 29.89 -6.92
N ILE A 123 -35.56 28.94 -7.80
CA ILE A 123 -36.56 29.12 -8.86
C ILE A 123 -37.97 29.22 -8.26
N GLY A 124 -38.30 28.44 -7.22
CA GLY A 124 -39.59 28.50 -6.52
C GLY A 124 -39.89 29.84 -5.84
N GLN A 125 -38.88 30.65 -5.50
CA GLN A 125 -39.08 31.98 -4.90
C GLN A 125 -39.40 33.08 -5.93
N GLN A 126 -39.07 32.91 -7.21
CA GLN A 126 -39.36 33.91 -8.26
C GLN A 126 -40.81 33.85 -8.79
N PHE A 127 -41.57 32.79 -8.49
CA PHE A 127 -42.93 32.61 -9.03
C PHE A 127 -44.08 33.07 -8.10
N ASN A 128 -43.79 33.62 -6.91
CA ASN A 128 -44.82 34.31 -6.11
C ASN A 128 -45.10 35.72 -6.65
N LYS A 129 -45.59 35.79 -7.89
CA LYS A 129 -46.17 37.01 -8.45
C LYS A 129 -47.58 37.14 -7.87
N VAL A 130 -47.71 38.01 -6.87
CA VAL A 130 -48.95 38.41 -6.21
C VAL A 130 -50.03 38.69 -7.27
N ILE A 131 -51.09 37.87 -7.30
CA ILE A 131 -52.33 38.23 -8.00
C ILE A 131 -53.03 39.24 -7.10
N ALA A 132 -52.85 40.52 -7.38
CA ALA A 132 -53.66 41.58 -6.79
C ALA A 132 -55.07 41.50 -7.38
N THR A 133 -56.00 40.85 -6.70
CA THR A 133 -57.44 41.06 -6.93
C THR A 133 -57.80 42.44 -6.38
N THR A 134 -58.18 43.35 -7.28
CA THR A 134 -58.78 44.64 -6.95
C THR A 134 -60.29 44.51 -7.19
N ASN A 135 -61.08 44.95 -6.21
CA ASN A 135 -62.55 44.88 -6.18
C ASN A 135 -63.21 45.63 -7.35
#